data_AF-A0A0W0G6W0-F1
#
_entry.id   AF-A0A0W0G6W0-F1
#
_cell.length_a   1.000
_cell.length_b   1.000
_cell.length_c   1.000
_cell.angle_alpha   90.00
_cell.angle_beta   90.00
_cell.angle_gamma   90.00
#
_symmetry.space_group_name_H-M   'P 1'
#
loop_
_entity.id
_entity.type
_entity.pdbx_description
1 polymer ?
#
loop_
_entity_poly.entity_id
_entity_poly.type
_entity_poly.pdbx_seq_one_letter_code
_entity_poly.pdbx_strand_id
1 'polypeptide(L)'
;MPSPPTFTETWGCQMIAFIFDLLLYGVALILVAQYFYSAANADGIFTKITVGLVFFFSTVHVAFLSHQIYTDYVTWFNQPALLNIIPFSASAMLLAIYLTSFVAQIFFASRVWLLAKGTGRKILYSSPVILLAVLQLAFGIAQDVLVIKTAVFSRLETTARITSTQAGACAACDIIITLVLCFLLNEARSNSRRTNSIVDKLILYAINRGAATSTAALVQLILFVAKPGTFIFMIFLLPSCHLYVISVVSMLMSREALRSKLTGTPERSSNFQLDSFRNNPHDVSRHTTSGQGHGSFSALTGFKATFSEK
;
A
#
# COMPACT_ATOMS: atom_id res chain seq x y z
N MET A 1 23.31 -34.30 1.88
CA MET A 1 23.29 -32.98 1.23
C MET A 1 21.88 -32.77 0.69
N PRO A 2 21.23 -31.62 0.90
CA PRO A 2 19.97 -31.34 0.22
C PRO A 2 20.19 -31.43 -1.29
N SER A 3 19.24 -32.03 -2.00
CA SER A 3 19.26 -32.10 -3.48
C SER A 3 19.34 -30.69 -4.06
N PRO A 4 20.05 -30.50 -5.19
CA PRO A 4 20.06 -29.20 -5.85
C PRO A 4 18.63 -28.76 -6.17
N PRO A 5 18.28 -27.48 -5.93
CA PRO A 5 16.93 -26.99 -6.07
C PRO A 5 16.44 -27.19 -7.51
N THR A 6 15.22 -27.69 -7.64
CA THR A 6 14.61 -27.95 -8.96
C THR A 6 14.25 -26.64 -9.65
N PHE A 7 14.10 -26.68 -10.98
CA PHE A 7 13.61 -25.52 -11.76
C PHE A 7 12.24 -25.02 -11.27
N THR A 8 11.41 -25.93 -10.78
CA THR A 8 10.12 -25.65 -10.15
C THR A 8 10.22 -24.89 -8.82
N GLU A 9 11.22 -25.20 -7.99
CA GLU A 9 11.43 -24.56 -6.67
C GLU A 9 12.16 -23.21 -6.76
N THR A 10 12.66 -22.86 -7.95
CA THR A 10 13.34 -21.60 -8.24
C THR A 10 12.44 -20.76 -9.13
N TRP A 11 12.57 -20.92 -10.44
CA TRP A 11 11.87 -20.12 -11.44
C TRP A 11 10.35 -20.30 -11.31
N GLY A 12 9.85 -21.53 -11.17
CA GLY A 12 8.42 -21.77 -10.95
C GLY A 12 7.83 -20.93 -9.80
N CYS A 13 8.52 -20.84 -8.67
CA CYS A 13 8.13 -19.99 -7.54
C CYS A 13 8.18 -18.48 -7.87
N GLN A 14 9.17 -18.03 -8.64
CA GLN A 14 9.26 -16.64 -9.08
C GLN A 14 8.08 -16.23 -9.97
N MET A 15 7.63 -17.11 -10.88
CA MET A 15 6.44 -16.85 -11.71
C MET A 15 5.18 -16.73 -10.84
N ILE A 16 5.01 -17.64 -9.87
CA ILE A 16 3.88 -17.59 -8.94
C ILE A 16 3.91 -16.29 -8.14
N ALA A 17 5.08 -15.90 -7.62
CA ALA A 17 5.27 -14.65 -6.90
C ALA A 17 4.90 -13.43 -7.74
N PHE A 18 5.27 -13.41 -9.02
CA PHE A 18 4.92 -12.34 -9.96
C PHE A 18 3.41 -12.21 -10.19
N ILE A 19 2.69 -13.33 -10.32
CA ILE A 19 1.23 -13.31 -10.49
C ILE A 19 0.56 -12.71 -9.25
N PHE A 20 0.97 -13.14 -8.05
CA PHE A 20 0.44 -12.56 -6.80
C PHE A 20 0.78 -11.08 -6.65
N ASP A 21 2.00 -10.68 -7.04
CA ASP A 21 2.45 -9.29 -7.04
C ASP A 21 1.56 -8.41 -7.92
N LEU A 22 1.32 -8.82 -9.17
CA LEU A 22 0.44 -8.10 -10.11
C LEU A 22 -1.00 -7.98 -9.62
N LEU A 23 -1.55 -9.04 -9.01
CA LEU A 23 -2.90 -9.00 -8.43
C LEU A 23 -2.99 -7.95 -7.31
N LEU A 24 -2.01 -7.92 -6.41
CA LEU A 24 -1.96 -6.94 -5.33
C LEU A 24 -1.67 -5.52 -5.84
N TYR A 25 -0.88 -5.37 -6.91
CA TYR A 25 -0.69 -4.09 -7.58
C TYR A 25 -2.00 -3.54 -8.15
N GLY A 26 -2.83 -4.41 -8.76
CA GLY A 26 -4.17 -4.04 -9.23
C GLY A 26 -5.07 -3.50 -8.11
N VAL A 27 -5.05 -4.15 -6.94
CA VAL A 27 -5.77 -3.67 -5.75
C VAL A 27 -5.21 -2.32 -5.27
N ALA A 28 -3.88 -2.18 -5.24
CA ALA A 28 -3.22 -0.94 -4.85
C ALA A 28 -3.59 0.23 -5.78
N LEU A 29 -3.62 0.00 -7.09
CA LEU A 29 -4.06 0.98 -8.09
C LEU A 29 -5.47 1.49 -7.84
N ILE A 30 -6.41 0.57 -7.60
CA ILE A 30 -7.82 0.93 -7.32
C ILE A 30 -7.91 1.80 -6.05
N LEU A 31 -7.21 1.40 -4.98
CA LEU A 31 -7.23 2.16 -3.73
C LEU A 31 -6.60 3.54 -3.87
N VAL A 32 -5.46 3.65 -4.57
CA VAL A 32 -4.80 4.93 -4.82
C VAL A 32 -5.70 5.84 -5.68
N ALA A 33 -6.34 5.30 -6.71
CA ALA A 33 -7.28 6.05 -7.54
C ALA A 33 -8.48 6.55 -6.72
N GLN A 34 -9.06 5.68 -5.88
CA GLN A 34 -10.16 6.05 -4.98
C GLN A 34 -9.74 7.13 -3.98
N TYR A 35 -8.53 7.07 -3.44
CA TYR A 35 -7.98 8.10 -2.56
C TYR A 35 -7.93 9.47 -3.25
N PHE A 36 -7.39 9.54 -4.46
CA PHE A 36 -7.30 10.79 -5.22
C PHE A 36 -8.68 11.33 -5.61
N TYR A 37 -9.65 10.46 -5.87
CA TYR A 37 -11.00 10.85 -6.20
C TYR A 37 -11.81 11.36 -5.00
N SER A 38 -11.76 10.68 -3.85
CA SER A 38 -12.67 10.94 -2.73
C SER A 38 -12.04 11.67 -1.55
N ALA A 39 -10.77 11.41 -1.23
CA ALA A 39 -10.17 11.82 0.04
C ALA A 39 -9.08 12.89 -0.10
N ALA A 40 -8.49 13.05 -1.29
CA ALA A 40 -7.38 13.97 -1.50
C ALA A 40 -7.73 15.44 -1.16
N ASN A 41 -8.97 15.90 -1.37
CA ASN A 41 -9.29 17.30 -1.12
C ASN A 41 -9.27 17.69 0.37
N ALA A 42 -9.47 16.74 1.28
CA ALA A 42 -9.49 16.98 2.72
C ALA A 42 -8.10 16.89 3.39
N ASP A 43 -7.12 16.27 2.70
CA ASP A 43 -5.81 15.95 3.25
C ASP A 43 -4.74 17.00 2.90
N GLY A 44 -3.83 17.24 3.86
CA GLY A 44 -2.69 18.13 3.67
C GLY A 44 -1.66 17.60 2.66
N ILE A 45 -0.86 18.51 2.10
CA ILE A 45 0.12 18.22 1.04
C ILE A 45 1.08 17.07 1.38
N PHE A 46 1.52 16.98 2.64
CA PHE A 46 2.42 15.92 3.09
C PHE A 46 1.83 14.52 2.87
N THR A 47 0.54 14.34 3.15
CA THR A 47 -0.12 13.03 2.97
C THR A 47 -0.25 12.68 1.49
N LYS A 48 -0.56 13.66 0.63
CA LYS A 48 -0.61 13.47 -0.82
C LYS A 48 0.74 13.06 -1.39
N ILE A 49 1.80 13.74 -0.95
CA ILE A 49 3.18 13.41 -1.34
C ILE A 49 3.52 11.98 -0.90
N THR A 50 3.19 11.59 0.34
CA THR A 50 3.41 10.20 0.79
C THR A 50 2.71 9.19 -0.11
N VAL A 51 1.41 9.39 -0.42
CA VAL A 51 0.65 8.48 -1.29
C VAL A 51 1.25 8.43 -2.69
N GLY A 52 1.64 9.57 -3.25
CA GLY A 52 2.32 9.65 -4.53
C GLY A 52 3.66 8.92 -4.54
N LEU A 53 4.47 9.05 -3.48
CA LEU A 53 5.76 8.38 -3.35
C LEU A 53 5.62 6.87 -3.25
N VAL A 54 4.74 6.35 -2.37
CA VAL A 54 4.55 4.89 -2.26
C VAL A 54 3.97 4.30 -3.55
N PHE A 55 3.11 5.03 -4.24
CA PHE A 55 2.58 4.62 -5.55
C PHE A 55 3.67 4.62 -6.63
N PHE A 56 4.51 5.65 -6.67
CA PHE A 56 5.63 5.73 -7.60
C PHE A 56 6.60 4.56 -7.40
N PHE A 57 7.05 4.32 -6.16
CA PHE A 57 7.97 3.21 -5.88
C PHE A 57 7.35 1.84 -6.16
N SER A 58 6.07 1.63 -5.85
CA SER A 58 5.34 0.41 -6.20
C SER A 58 5.24 0.19 -7.71
N THR A 59 5.07 1.26 -8.49
CA THR A 59 5.07 1.18 -9.97
C THR A 59 6.46 0.87 -10.51
N VAL A 60 7.50 1.48 -9.95
CA VAL A 60 8.90 1.20 -10.28
C VAL A 60 9.24 -0.27 -9.99
N HIS A 61 8.80 -0.79 -8.84
CA HIS A 61 8.93 -2.21 -8.47
C HIS A 61 8.32 -3.13 -9.54
N VAL A 62 7.06 -2.92 -9.91
CA VAL A 62 6.38 -3.75 -10.93
C VAL A 62 7.02 -3.63 -12.31
N ALA A 63 7.46 -2.44 -12.71
CA ALA A 63 8.10 -2.24 -14.00
C ALA A 63 9.41 -3.03 -14.11
N PHE A 64 10.26 -2.95 -13.09
CA PHE A 64 11.52 -3.70 -13.05
C PHE A 64 11.29 -5.20 -12.87
N LEU A 65 10.32 -5.61 -12.06
CA LEU A 65 9.92 -7.01 -11.93
C LEU A 65 9.45 -7.59 -13.26
N SER A 66 8.61 -6.86 -13.99
CA SER A 66 8.12 -7.29 -15.31
C SER A 66 9.25 -7.43 -16.33
N HIS A 67 10.20 -6.48 -16.32
CA HIS A 67 11.41 -6.58 -17.16
C HIS A 67 12.28 -7.79 -16.78
N GLN A 68 12.46 -8.05 -15.48
CA GLN A 68 13.19 -9.22 -14.99
C GLN A 68 12.50 -10.52 -15.46
N ILE A 69 11.20 -10.66 -15.25
CA ILE A 69 10.43 -11.83 -15.69
C ILE A 69 10.54 -12.03 -17.20
N TYR A 70 10.42 -10.96 -17.99
CA TYR A 70 10.59 -11.06 -19.45
C TYR A 70 12.00 -11.56 -19.81
N THR A 71 13.03 -11.05 -19.15
CA THR A 71 14.42 -11.46 -19.39
C THR A 71 14.65 -12.92 -19.02
N ASP A 72 14.20 -13.34 -17.84
CA ASP A 72 14.42 -14.68 -17.30
C ASP A 72 13.68 -15.76 -18.10
N TYR A 73 12.45 -15.48 -18.56
CA TYR A 73 11.59 -16.46 -19.22
C TYR A 73 11.63 -16.42 -20.74
N VAL A 74 11.87 -15.26 -21.35
CA VAL A 74 11.81 -15.08 -22.81
C VAL A 74 13.20 -14.90 -23.38
N THR A 75 13.96 -13.92 -22.88
CA THR A 75 15.27 -13.57 -23.47
C THR A 75 16.32 -14.66 -23.20
N TRP A 76 16.37 -15.18 -21.98
CA TRP A 76 17.35 -16.21 -21.57
C TRP A 76 16.77 -17.62 -21.63
N PHE A 77 15.69 -17.80 -22.39
CA PHE A 77 15.07 -19.10 -22.56
C PHE A 77 16.09 -20.15 -23.03
N ASN A 78 16.11 -21.30 -22.34
CA ASN A 78 17.05 -22.40 -22.59
C ASN A 78 18.55 -22.07 -22.39
N GLN A 79 18.87 -21.04 -21.60
CA GLN A 79 20.26 -20.64 -21.29
C GLN A 79 20.54 -20.62 -19.77
N PRO A 80 20.71 -21.80 -19.14
CA PRO A 80 20.79 -21.91 -17.67
C PRO A 80 21.98 -21.15 -17.05
N ALA A 81 23.05 -20.92 -17.83
CA ALA A 81 24.20 -20.13 -17.39
C ALA A 81 23.84 -18.65 -17.15
N LEU A 82 22.93 -18.09 -17.95
CA LEU A 82 22.49 -16.70 -17.81
C LEU A 82 21.46 -16.55 -16.69
N LEU A 83 20.62 -17.57 -16.46
CA LEU A 83 19.65 -17.57 -15.35
C LEU A 83 20.33 -17.48 -13.98
N ASN A 84 21.57 -17.95 -13.83
CA ASN A 84 22.30 -17.76 -12.59
C ASN A 84 22.78 -16.32 -12.37
N ILE A 85 22.74 -15.45 -13.38
CA ILE A 85 23.17 -14.05 -13.29
C ILE A 85 22.01 -13.19 -12.78
N ILE A 86 22.27 -12.33 -11.80
CA ILE A 86 21.27 -11.42 -11.26
C ILE A 86 21.16 -10.20 -12.19
N PRO A 87 20.01 -9.97 -12.86
CA PRO A 87 19.84 -8.81 -13.71
C PRO A 87 19.77 -7.53 -12.86
N PHE A 88 20.23 -6.41 -13.41
CA PHE A 88 20.14 -5.10 -12.76
C PHE A 88 18.71 -4.76 -12.31
N SER A 89 17.70 -5.22 -13.07
CA SER A 89 16.28 -5.06 -12.74
C SER A 89 15.91 -5.67 -11.39
N ALA A 90 16.52 -6.79 -10.98
CA ALA A 90 16.26 -7.40 -9.69
C ALA A 90 16.68 -6.48 -8.54
N SER A 91 17.84 -5.83 -8.65
CA SER A 91 18.32 -4.86 -7.67
C SER A 91 17.47 -3.61 -7.63
N ALA A 92 17.17 -3.01 -8.79
CA ALA A 92 16.32 -1.82 -8.87
C ALA A 92 14.91 -2.07 -8.30
N MET A 93 14.35 -3.26 -8.54
CA MET A 93 13.11 -3.73 -7.95
C MET A 93 13.22 -3.82 -6.42
N LEU A 94 14.22 -4.53 -5.88
CA LEU A 94 14.41 -4.67 -4.43
C LEU A 94 14.55 -3.33 -3.72
N LEU A 95 15.32 -2.40 -4.31
CA LEU A 95 15.47 -1.05 -3.78
C LEU A 95 14.12 -0.33 -3.70
N ALA A 96 13.26 -0.49 -4.69
CA ALA A 96 11.91 0.09 -4.68
C ALA A 96 11.02 -0.50 -3.56
N ILE A 97 11.14 -1.80 -3.26
CA ILE A 97 10.46 -2.42 -2.11
C ILE A 97 10.90 -1.75 -0.81
N TYR A 98 12.21 -1.60 -0.59
CA TYR A 98 12.75 -1.00 0.63
C TYR A 98 12.35 0.46 0.79
N LEU A 99 12.41 1.25 -0.29
CA LEU A 99 11.95 2.63 -0.27
C LEU A 99 10.45 2.74 0.03
N THR A 100 9.62 1.85 -0.55
CA THR A 100 8.18 1.80 -0.26
C THR A 100 7.91 1.51 1.21
N SER A 101 8.57 0.50 1.78
CA SER A 101 8.43 0.16 3.20
C SER A 101 8.88 1.29 4.11
N PHE A 102 9.99 1.95 3.79
CA PHE A 102 10.53 3.07 4.56
C PHE A 102 9.56 4.25 4.56
N VAL A 103 9.06 4.68 3.40
CA VAL A 103 8.08 5.78 3.29
C VAL A 103 6.81 5.44 4.08
N ALA A 104 6.33 4.20 4.00
CA ALA A 104 5.17 3.76 4.78
C ALA A 104 5.43 3.80 6.29
N GLN A 105 6.58 3.31 6.75
CA GLN A 105 6.97 3.32 8.17
C GLN A 105 7.11 4.75 8.70
N ILE A 106 7.73 5.66 7.94
CA ILE A 106 7.82 7.09 8.30
C ILE A 106 6.44 7.73 8.37
N PHE A 107 5.55 7.40 7.42
CA PHE A 107 4.17 7.86 7.47
C PHE A 107 3.47 7.40 8.75
N PHE A 108 3.61 6.13 9.14
CA PHE A 108 2.99 5.65 10.37
C PHE A 108 3.66 6.18 11.64
N ALA A 109 4.97 6.39 11.62
CA ALA A 109 5.69 7.07 12.69
C ALA A 109 5.14 8.50 12.89
N SER A 110 4.83 9.21 11.79
CA SER A 110 4.20 10.54 11.88
C SER A 110 2.81 10.49 12.54
N ARG A 111 2.04 9.42 12.33
CA ARG A 111 0.75 9.21 12.99
C ARG A 111 0.94 8.92 14.48
N VAL A 112 1.88 8.05 14.82
CA VAL A 112 2.27 7.78 16.22
C VAL A 112 2.67 9.07 16.93
N TRP A 113 3.51 9.91 16.31
CA TRP A 113 3.92 11.19 16.87
C TRP A 113 2.75 12.14 17.14
N LEU A 114 1.81 12.24 16.19
CA LEU A 114 0.63 13.09 16.32
C LEU A 114 -0.28 12.64 17.46
N LEU A 115 -0.52 11.32 17.59
CA LEU A 115 -1.34 10.78 18.67
C LEU A 115 -0.64 10.90 20.04
N ALA A 116 0.67 10.62 20.10
CA ALA A 116 1.46 10.70 21.33
C ALA A 116 1.68 12.14 21.85
N LYS A 117 1.32 13.17 21.05
CA LYS A 117 1.37 14.57 21.48
C LYS A 117 0.48 14.82 22.70
N GLY A 118 -0.64 14.09 22.83
CA GLY A 118 -1.55 14.20 23.98
C GLY A 118 -0.96 13.68 25.30
N THR A 119 -0.12 12.65 25.25
CA THR A 119 0.42 11.95 26.43
C THR A 119 1.72 12.58 26.97
N GLY A 120 2.29 13.59 26.31
CA GLY A 120 3.55 14.24 26.72
C GLY A 120 4.83 13.39 26.49
N ARG A 121 4.70 12.13 26.06
CA ARG A 121 5.81 11.17 25.84
C ARG A 121 6.13 10.91 24.37
N LYS A 122 5.88 11.88 23.49
CA LYS A 122 6.00 11.76 22.02
C LYS A 122 7.35 11.21 21.54
N ILE A 123 8.45 11.62 22.19
CA ILE A 123 9.81 11.20 21.81
C ILE A 123 10.04 9.72 22.13
N LEU A 124 9.52 9.25 23.28
CA LEU A 124 9.70 7.87 23.73
C LEU A 124 9.06 6.85 22.77
N TYR A 125 7.88 7.16 22.23
CA TYR A 125 7.15 6.25 21.33
C TYR A 125 7.61 6.33 19.88
N SER A 126 7.99 7.51 19.39
CA SER A 126 8.35 7.70 17.98
C SER A 126 9.83 7.44 17.67
N SER A 127 10.73 7.64 18.64
CA SER A 127 12.17 7.41 18.45
C SER A 127 12.52 5.97 18.04
N PRO A 128 12.03 4.91 18.71
CA PRO A 128 12.40 3.54 18.34
C PRO A 128 11.88 3.15 16.95
N VAL A 129 10.72 3.67 16.55
CA VAL A 129 10.14 3.43 15.22
C VAL A 129 11.02 4.03 14.13
N ILE A 130 11.42 5.30 14.29
CA ILE A 130 12.27 5.98 13.30
C ILE A 130 13.64 5.30 13.21
N LEU A 131 14.22 4.93 14.35
CA LEU A 131 15.50 4.22 14.40
C LEU A 131 15.42 2.88 13.65
N LEU A 132 14.38 2.08 13.88
CA LEU A 132 14.18 0.80 13.20
C LEU A 132 13.91 0.97 11.70
N ALA A 133 13.16 1.99 11.30
CA ALA A 133 12.91 2.29 9.89
C ALA A 133 14.21 2.67 9.15
N VAL A 134 15.06 3.50 9.76
CA VAL A 134 16.37 3.87 9.19
C VAL A 134 17.29 2.65 9.15
N LEU A 135 17.29 1.84 10.20
CA LEU A 135 18.10 0.62 10.27
C LEU A 135 17.67 -0.38 9.18
N GLN A 136 16.37 -0.62 9.02
CA GLN A 136 15.82 -1.47 7.97
C GLN A 136 16.21 -0.98 6.57
N LEU A 137 16.14 0.32 6.30
CA LEU A 137 16.55 0.89 5.02
C LEU A 137 18.06 0.73 4.79
N ALA A 138 18.88 1.01 5.80
CA ALA A 138 20.34 0.88 5.72
C ALA A 138 20.77 -0.56 5.42
N PHE A 139 20.20 -1.55 6.12
CA PHE A 139 20.44 -2.96 5.82
C PHE A 139 19.86 -3.37 4.46
N GLY A 140 18.76 -2.76 4.02
CA GLY A 140 18.18 -2.99 2.69
C GLY A 140 19.11 -2.53 1.56
N ILE A 141 19.65 -1.32 1.68
CA ILE A 141 20.65 -0.79 0.73
C ILE A 141 21.92 -1.64 0.77
N ALA A 142 22.40 -2.01 1.96
CA ALA A 142 23.56 -2.88 2.10
C ALA A 142 23.34 -4.25 1.44
N GLN A 143 22.12 -4.80 1.58
CA GLN A 143 21.74 -6.04 0.90
C GLN A 143 21.78 -5.85 -0.62
N ASP A 144 21.18 -4.78 -1.14
CA ASP A 144 21.11 -4.55 -2.58
C ASP A 144 22.50 -4.37 -3.20
N VAL A 145 23.38 -3.62 -2.54
CA VAL A 145 24.80 -3.50 -2.95
C VAL A 145 25.51 -4.85 -2.94
N LEU A 146 25.24 -5.71 -1.95
CA LEU A 146 25.85 -7.04 -1.90
C LEU A 146 25.30 -7.96 -2.99
N VAL A 147 24.00 -7.85 -3.33
CA VAL A 147 23.38 -8.56 -4.45
C VAL A 147 24.06 -8.17 -5.78
N ILE A 148 24.26 -6.87 -6.02
CA ILE A 148 24.97 -6.36 -7.21
C ILE A 148 26.41 -6.90 -7.27
N LYS A 149 27.14 -6.87 -6.13
CA LYS A 149 28.53 -7.37 -6.07
C LYS A 149 28.63 -8.88 -6.25
N THR A 150 27.63 -9.62 -5.76
CA THR A 150 27.59 -11.07 -5.86
C THR A 150 27.31 -11.50 -7.29
N ALA A 151 26.45 -10.74 -8.00
CA ALA A 151 26.06 -10.91 -9.40
C ALA A 151 25.48 -12.29 -9.79
N VAL A 152 25.43 -13.26 -8.87
CA VAL A 152 24.91 -14.61 -9.12
C VAL A 152 23.97 -15.13 -8.03
N PHE A 153 22.86 -15.75 -8.44
CA PHE A 153 21.82 -16.28 -7.55
C PHE A 153 22.35 -17.41 -6.64
N SER A 154 23.23 -18.27 -7.16
CA SER A 154 23.87 -19.37 -6.41
C SER A 154 24.65 -18.93 -5.16
N ARG A 155 25.01 -17.65 -5.04
CA ARG A 155 25.75 -17.11 -3.89
C ARG A 155 24.88 -16.23 -2.99
N LEU A 156 23.57 -16.14 -3.21
CA LEU A 156 22.67 -15.35 -2.38
C LEU A 156 22.70 -15.74 -0.90
N GLU A 157 23.00 -16.99 -0.58
CA GLU A 157 23.16 -17.47 0.80
C GLU A 157 24.24 -16.71 1.57
N THR A 158 25.26 -16.16 0.89
CA THR A 158 26.31 -15.36 1.53
C THR A 158 25.76 -14.04 2.11
N THR A 159 24.64 -13.56 1.57
CA THR A 159 23.93 -12.35 2.00
C THR A 159 22.96 -12.63 3.16
N ALA A 160 22.81 -13.90 3.59
CA ALA A 160 21.78 -14.31 4.54
C ALA A 160 21.76 -13.53 5.85
N ARG A 161 22.94 -13.16 6.38
CA ARG A 161 23.03 -12.37 7.61
C ARG A 161 22.38 -11.01 7.45
N ILE A 162 22.69 -10.31 6.35
CA ILE A 162 22.18 -8.95 6.06
C ILE A 162 20.68 -9.00 5.76
N THR A 163 20.24 -9.94 4.93
CA THR A 163 18.82 -10.14 4.63
C THR A 163 18.03 -10.49 5.89
N SER A 164 18.59 -11.31 6.78
CA SER A 164 17.92 -11.69 8.02
C SER A 164 17.75 -10.52 8.97
N THR A 165 18.80 -9.71 9.13
CA THR A 165 18.73 -8.51 9.97
C THR A 165 17.77 -7.48 9.37
N GLN A 166 17.74 -7.34 8.05
CA GLN A 166 16.85 -6.43 7.35
C GLN A 166 15.38 -6.82 7.50
N ALA A 167 15.03 -8.08 7.24
CA ALA A 167 13.67 -8.60 7.40
C ALA A 167 13.22 -8.56 8.87
N GLY A 168 14.10 -8.93 9.79
CA GLY A 168 13.84 -8.87 11.23
C GLY A 168 13.61 -7.43 11.73
N ALA A 169 14.43 -6.47 11.30
CA ALA A 169 14.23 -5.05 11.61
C ALA A 169 12.91 -4.52 11.06
N CYS A 170 12.55 -4.93 9.84
CA CYS A 170 11.28 -4.57 9.20
C CYS A 170 10.08 -5.08 10.01
N ALA A 171 10.08 -6.38 10.35
CA ALA A 171 9.04 -7.00 11.15
C ALA A 171 8.93 -6.36 12.54
N ALA A 172 10.05 -6.13 13.21
CA ALA A 172 10.09 -5.47 14.51
C ALA A 172 9.52 -4.04 14.44
N CYS A 173 9.87 -3.28 13.41
CA CYS A 173 9.35 -1.93 13.17
C CYS A 173 7.82 -1.96 13.06
N ASP A 174 7.28 -2.84 12.22
CA ASP A 174 5.84 -2.94 11.98
C ASP A 174 5.07 -3.40 13.23
N ILE A 175 5.61 -4.35 13.99
CA ILE A 175 5.02 -4.81 15.26
C ILE A 175 4.98 -3.66 16.26
N ILE A 176 6.10 -2.93 16.43
CA ILE A 176 6.16 -1.80 17.37
C ILE A 176 5.20 -0.68 16.94
N ILE A 177 5.16 -0.33 15.65
CA ILE A 177 4.19 0.65 15.12
C ILE A 177 2.77 0.23 15.48
N THR A 178 2.45 -1.05 15.28
CA THR A 178 1.11 -1.58 15.51
C THR A 178 0.73 -1.54 16.99
N LEU A 179 1.61 -2.03 17.87
CA LEU A 179 1.39 -2.02 19.32
C LEU A 179 1.23 -0.60 19.87
N VAL A 180 2.13 0.31 19.47
CA VAL A 180 2.09 1.71 19.91
C VAL A 180 0.84 2.40 19.39
N LEU A 181 0.48 2.20 18.12
CA LEU A 181 -0.73 2.80 17.55
C LEU A 181 -1.99 2.29 18.26
N CYS A 182 -2.07 0.99 18.57
CA CYS A 182 -3.18 0.41 19.33
C CYS A 182 -3.26 0.99 20.74
N PHE A 183 -2.13 1.10 21.44
CA PHE A 183 -2.06 1.66 22.79
C PHE A 183 -2.53 3.13 22.80
N LEU A 184 -1.97 3.97 21.92
CA LEU A 184 -2.31 5.39 21.85
C LEU A 184 -3.75 5.62 21.43
N LEU A 185 -4.28 4.81 20.50
CA LEU A 185 -5.69 4.87 20.12
C LEU A 185 -6.62 4.48 21.27
N ASN A 186 -6.24 3.47 22.07
CA ASN A 186 -7.01 3.07 23.24
C ASN A 186 -6.99 4.13 24.34
N GLU A 187 -5.87 4.84 24.53
CA GLU A 187 -5.76 5.98 25.45
C GLU A 187 -6.60 7.19 24.96
N ALA A 188 -6.68 7.40 23.64
CA ALA A 188 -7.47 8.48 23.03
C ALA A 188 -8.99 8.24 23.08
N ARG A 189 -9.48 7.20 23.76
CA ARG A 189 -10.91 6.95 23.95
C ARG A 189 -11.56 8.08 24.73
N SER A 190 -12.82 8.36 24.39
CA SER A 190 -13.61 9.44 24.96
C SER A 190 -14.91 8.90 25.57
N ASN A 191 -15.65 9.72 26.30
CA ASN A 191 -16.97 9.36 26.83
C ASN A 191 -18.05 9.20 25.73
N SER A 192 -17.74 9.53 24.46
CA SER A 192 -18.65 9.38 23.33
C SER A 192 -18.58 7.97 22.72
N ARG A 193 -19.72 7.26 22.72
CA ARG A 193 -19.87 5.94 22.05
C ARG A 193 -19.49 5.98 20.57
N ARG A 194 -19.77 7.11 19.89
CA ARG A 194 -19.46 7.32 18.47
C ARG A 194 -17.96 7.41 18.22
N THR A 195 -17.23 8.12 19.10
CA THR A 195 -15.76 8.21 19.04
C THR A 195 -15.11 6.86 19.33
N ASN A 196 -15.62 6.12 20.31
CA ASN A 196 -15.05 4.81 20.65
C ASN A 196 -15.25 3.77 19.51
N SER A 197 -16.40 3.78 18.84
CA SER A 197 -16.63 2.92 17.66
C SER A 197 -15.66 3.23 16.50
N ILE A 198 -15.22 4.48 16.38
CA ILE A 198 -14.23 4.92 15.39
C ILE A 198 -12.84 4.40 15.79
N VAL A 199 -12.46 4.62 17.05
CA VAL A 199 -11.20 4.11 17.62
C VAL A 199 -11.07 2.60 17.41
N ASP A 200 -12.11 1.83 17.68
CA ASP A 200 -12.10 0.37 17.51
C ASP A 200 -11.83 -0.06 16.06
N LYS A 201 -12.40 0.64 15.09
CA LYS A 201 -12.13 0.39 13.67
C LYS A 201 -10.69 0.74 13.31
N LEU A 202 -10.16 1.88 13.76
CA LEU A 202 -8.76 2.24 13.50
C LEU A 202 -7.78 1.25 14.12
N ILE A 203 -8.07 0.75 15.33
CA ILE A 203 -7.29 -0.30 15.99
C ILE A 203 -7.33 -1.59 15.14
N LEU A 204 -8.52 -2.01 14.70
CA LEU A 204 -8.64 -3.21 13.85
C LEU A 204 -7.87 -3.06 12.53
N TYR A 205 -7.94 -1.90 11.88
CA TYR A 205 -7.15 -1.63 10.68
C TYR A 205 -5.65 -1.63 10.95
N ALA A 206 -5.20 -1.06 12.07
CA ALA A 206 -3.81 -1.08 12.48
C ALA A 206 -3.30 -2.51 12.70
N ILE A 207 -4.08 -3.34 13.40
CA ILE A 207 -3.75 -4.75 13.68
C ILE A 207 -3.71 -5.55 12.38
N ASN A 208 -4.76 -5.49 11.55
CA ASN A 208 -4.82 -6.24 10.30
C ASN A 208 -3.64 -5.90 9.39
N ARG A 209 -3.30 -4.61 9.34
CA ARG A 209 -2.15 -4.13 8.58
C ARG A 209 -0.84 -4.66 9.12
N GLY A 210 -0.59 -4.46 10.41
CA GLY A 210 0.64 -4.88 11.07
C GLY A 210 0.84 -6.39 11.03
N ALA A 211 -0.23 -7.16 11.23
CA ALA A 211 -0.21 -8.60 11.12
C ALA A 211 0.13 -9.06 9.71
N ALA A 212 -0.47 -8.44 8.67
CA ALA A 212 -0.18 -8.80 7.28
C ALA A 212 1.30 -8.55 6.92
N THR A 213 1.83 -7.36 7.21
CA THR A 213 3.22 -7.02 6.82
C THR A 213 4.26 -7.74 7.67
N SER A 214 4.04 -7.87 8.99
CA SER A 214 4.95 -8.61 9.87
C SER A 214 4.95 -10.11 9.57
N THR A 215 3.79 -10.71 9.29
CA THR A 215 3.72 -12.14 8.91
C THR A 215 4.43 -12.37 7.58
N ALA A 216 4.22 -11.51 6.57
CA ALA A 216 4.93 -11.60 5.31
C ALA A 216 6.46 -11.52 5.52
N ALA A 217 6.93 -10.56 6.34
CA ALA A 217 8.35 -10.37 6.67
C ALA A 217 8.96 -11.56 7.46
N LEU A 218 8.20 -12.18 8.37
CA LEU A 218 8.65 -13.35 9.13
C LEU A 218 8.66 -14.61 8.26
N VAL A 219 7.62 -14.82 7.46
CA VAL A 219 7.51 -16.00 6.58
C VAL A 219 8.59 -15.95 5.51
N GLN A 220 8.84 -14.79 4.87
CA GLN A 220 9.96 -14.69 3.92
C GLN A 220 11.31 -15.00 4.60
N LEU A 221 11.51 -14.56 5.85
CA LEU A 221 12.74 -14.75 6.58
C LEU A 221 12.97 -16.23 6.89
N ILE A 222 11.93 -16.89 7.42
CA ILE A 222 11.95 -18.32 7.73
C ILE A 222 12.24 -19.11 6.46
N LEU A 223 11.56 -18.81 5.35
CA LEU A 223 11.77 -19.51 4.08
C LEU A 223 13.17 -19.29 3.51
N PHE A 224 13.70 -18.07 3.61
CA PHE A 224 15.04 -17.73 3.15
C PHE A 224 16.13 -18.52 3.91
N VAL A 225 15.96 -18.71 5.22
CA VAL A 225 16.92 -19.46 6.06
C VAL A 225 16.70 -20.98 5.98
N ALA A 226 15.46 -21.44 5.93
CA ALA A 226 15.12 -22.87 5.98
C ALA A 226 15.32 -23.60 4.64
N LYS A 227 15.17 -22.89 3.52
CA LYS A 227 15.29 -23.46 2.16
C LYS A 227 16.28 -22.65 1.32
N PRO A 228 17.57 -22.64 1.70
CA PRO A 228 18.59 -21.89 1.00
C PRO A 228 18.73 -22.43 -0.44
N GLY A 229 18.89 -21.53 -1.41
CA GLY A 229 18.94 -21.84 -2.84
C GLY A 229 17.57 -21.93 -3.56
N THR A 230 16.45 -21.85 -2.85
CA THR A 230 15.10 -21.80 -3.47
C THR A 230 14.57 -20.36 -3.56
N PHE A 231 13.63 -20.09 -4.46
CA PHE A 231 13.00 -18.76 -4.61
C PHE A 231 11.63 -18.66 -3.92
N ILE A 232 11.31 -19.61 -3.05
CA ILE A 232 10.02 -19.67 -2.35
C ILE A 232 9.81 -18.41 -1.48
N PHE A 233 10.87 -17.83 -0.93
CA PHE A 233 10.79 -16.58 -0.16
C PHE A 233 10.26 -15.39 -0.99
N MET A 234 10.44 -15.39 -2.31
CA MET A 234 9.97 -14.31 -3.19
C MET A 234 8.44 -14.19 -3.19
N ILE A 235 7.73 -15.29 -2.95
CA ILE A 235 6.26 -15.33 -2.91
C ILE A 235 5.69 -14.36 -1.87
N PHE A 236 6.41 -14.16 -0.76
CA PHE A 236 6.02 -13.21 0.29
C PHE A 236 6.75 -11.87 0.19
N LEU A 237 7.99 -11.87 -0.31
CA LEU A 237 8.80 -10.67 -0.45
C LEU A 237 8.26 -9.72 -1.53
N LEU A 238 7.97 -10.19 -2.74
CA LEU A 238 7.57 -9.30 -3.85
C LEU A 238 6.27 -8.56 -3.53
N PRO A 239 5.18 -9.25 -3.13
CA PRO A 239 3.92 -8.56 -2.92
C PRO A 239 3.90 -7.67 -1.68
N SER A 240 4.91 -7.78 -0.79
CA SER A 240 5.03 -6.93 0.41
C SER A 240 5.05 -5.43 0.08
N CYS A 241 5.62 -5.06 -1.07
CA CYS A 241 5.63 -3.68 -1.56
C CYS A 241 4.19 -3.12 -1.66
N HIS A 242 3.31 -3.88 -2.32
CA HIS A 242 1.90 -3.48 -2.51
C HIS A 242 1.11 -3.55 -1.22
N LEU A 243 1.43 -4.47 -0.31
CA LEU A 243 0.83 -4.50 1.03
C LEU A 243 1.08 -3.18 1.77
N TYR A 244 2.26 -2.58 1.69
CA TYR A 244 2.52 -1.26 2.29
C TYR A 244 1.69 -0.14 1.65
N VAL A 245 1.53 -0.14 0.32
CA VAL A 245 0.68 0.85 -0.38
C VAL A 245 -0.77 0.72 0.07
N ILE A 246 -1.32 -0.49 -0.02
CA ILE A 246 -2.70 -0.83 0.38
C ILE A 246 -2.93 -0.39 1.84
N SER A 247 -1.96 -0.65 2.70
CA SER A 247 -1.97 -0.31 4.12
C SER A 247 -2.06 1.19 4.39
N VAL A 248 -1.21 1.98 3.75
CA VAL A 248 -1.17 3.45 3.91
C VAL A 248 -2.48 4.05 3.40
N VAL A 249 -2.91 3.65 2.21
CA VAL A 249 -4.09 4.21 1.56
C VAL A 249 -5.37 3.80 2.28
N SER A 250 -5.50 2.54 2.70
CA SER A 250 -6.67 2.06 3.47
C SER A 250 -6.83 2.79 4.80
N MET A 251 -5.72 3.09 5.50
CA MET A 251 -5.77 3.87 6.74
C MET A 251 -6.26 5.31 6.50
N LEU A 252 -5.87 5.93 5.37
CA LEU A 252 -6.33 7.27 5.00
C LEU A 252 -7.81 7.28 4.62
N MET A 253 -8.22 6.34 3.79
CA MET A 253 -9.60 6.22 3.33
C MET A 253 -10.56 5.88 4.47
N SER A 254 -10.18 4.97 5.37
CA SER A 254 -10.99 4.67 6.55
C SER A 254 -11.20 5.91 7.43
N ARG A 255 -10.16 6.73 7.64
CA ARG A 255 -10.30 7.99 8.38
C ARG A 255 -11.34 8.91 7.74
N GLU A 256 -11.32 9.06 6.42
CA GLU A 256 -12.25 9.93 5.70
C GLU A 256 -13.68 9.36 5.68
N ALA A 257 -13.83 8.05 5.47
CA ALA A 257 -15.12 7.36 5.56
C ALA A 257 -15.73 7.49 6.97
N LEU A 258 -14.88 7.51 8.01
CA LEU A 258 -15.33 7.73 9.39
C LEU A 258 -15.67 9.20 9.64
N ARG A 259 -14.92 10.15 9.07
CA ARG A 259 -15.20 11.61 9.16
C ARG A 259 -16.52 11.99 8.48
N SER A 260 -16.78 11.49 7.28
CA SER A 260 -18.05 11.71 6.56
C SER A 260 -19.25 11.14 7.34
N LYS A 261 -19.11 9.94 7.92
CA LYS A 261 -20.12 9.38 8.83
C LYS A 261 -20.35 10.23 10.07
N LEU A 262 -19.36 10.99 10.54
CA LEU A 262 -19.50 11.92 11.68
C LEU A 262 -20.27 13.19 11.30
N THR A 263 -20.00 13.76 10.13
CA THR A 263 -20.60 15.03 9.66
C THR A 263 -22.01 14.88 9.08
N GLY A 264 -22.52 13.65 8.94
CA GLY A 264 -23.87 13.41 8.41
C GLY A 264 -24.02 13.75 6.93
N THR A 265 -22.91 14.02 6.24
CA THR A 265 -22.88 14.10 4.79
C THR A 265 -23.21 12.72 4.23
N PRO A 266 -24.18 12.60 3.29
CA PRO A 266 -24.54 11.31 2.72
C PRO A 266 -23.27 10.68 2.14
N GLU A 267 -23.08 9.39 2.39
CA GLU A 267 -22.06 8.59 1.71
C GLU A 267 -22.23 8.90 0.21
N ARG A 268 -21.28 9.61 -0.40
CA ARG A 268 -21.06 9.44 -1.83
C ARG A 268 -20.42 8.06 -1.94
N SER A 269 -21.28 7.05 -1.84
CA SER A 269 -20.93 5.65 -1.95
C SER A 269 -20.05 5.55 -3.17
N SER A 270 -18.78 5.24 -2.95
CA SER A 270 -17.83 4.86 -4.00
C SER A 270 -18.16 3.42 -4.41
N ASN A 271 -19.44 3.15 -4.63
CA ASN A 271 -19.82 2.17 -5.61
C ASN A 271 -19.37 2.81 -6.91
N PHE A 272 -18.37 2.21 -7.55
CA PHE A 272 -18.20 2.29 -9.00
C PHE A 272 -19.51 1.78 -9.61
N GLN A 273 -20.56 2.59 -9.58
CA GLN A 273 -21.83 2.28 -10.21
C GLN A 273 -21.58 2.44 -11.68
N LEU A 274 -21.67 1.31 -12.38
CA LEU A 274 -21.98 1.16 -13.80
C LEU A 274 -23.31 1.86 -14.20
N ASP A 275 -23.71 2.95 -13.55
CA ASP A 275 -24.90 3.73 -13.89
C ASP A 275 -24.71 4.51 -15.20
N SER A 276 -23.47 4.68 -15.67
CA SER A 276 -23.21 5.17 -17.03
C SER A 276 -23.54 4.16 -18.14
N PHE A 277 -23.80 2.90 -17.81
CA PHE A 277 -24.24 1.87 -18.77
C PHE A 277 -25.73 1.51 -18.66
N ARG A 278 -26.44 2.02 -17.64
CA ARG A 278 -27.87 1.71 -17.43
C ARG A 278 -28.82 2.75 -18.01
N ASN A 279 -28.34 3.93 -18.40
CA ASN A 279 -29.13 4.95 -19.08
C ASN A 279 -28.95 4.88 -20.61
N ASN A 280 -29.44 3.81 -21.22
CA ASN A 280 -29.95 3.89 -22.59
C ASN A 280 -31.05 2.85 -22.83
N PRO A 281 -32.30 3.09 -22.39
CA PRO A 281 -33.44 2.50 -23.07
C PRO A 281 -33.68 3.30 -24.35
N HIS A 282 -33.45 2.65 -25.48
CA HIS A 282 -33.85 3.07 -26.81
C HIS A 282 -35.15 3.89 -26.82
N ASP A 283 -35.01 5.18 -27.11
CA ASP A 283 -36.11 6.06 -27.47
C ASP A 283 -36.60 5.66 -28.87
N VAL A 284 -37.57 4.74 -28.90
CA VAL A 284 -38.40 4.47 -30.07
C VAL A 284 -39.83 4.70 -29.63
N SER A 285 -40.32 5.94 -29.72
CA SER A 285 -41.75 6.22 -29.87
C SER A 285 -42.02 7.62 -30.45
N ARG A 286 -42.22 7.61 -31.78
CA ARG A 286 -43.33 8.26 -32.50
C ARG A 286 -43.55 9.77 -32.29
N HIS A 287 -43.16 10.50 -33.33
CA HIS A 287 -43.90 11.65 -33.86
C HIS A 287 -45.42 11.35 -33.93
N THR A 288 -46.25 12.14 -33.24
CA THR A 288 -47.58 12.57 -33.70
C THR A 288 -48.04 13.82 -32.92
N THR A 289 -47.97 14.96 -33.61
CA THR A 289 -48.98 16.05 -33.72
C THR A 289 -50.00 16.34 -32.61
N SER A 290 -49.98 17.62 -32.20
CA SER A 290 -51.12 18.56 -32.08
C SER A 290 -52.21 18.33 -31.03
N GLY A 291 -52.39 19.31 -30.13
CA GLY A 291 -53.61 19.45 -29.32
C GLY A 291 -53.52 20.51 -28.22
N GLN A 292 -54.07 21.69 -28.53
CA GLN A 292 -54.57 22.78 -27.68
C GLN A 292 -54.74 22.57 -26.16
N GLY A 293 -54.55 23.66 -25.39
CA GLY A 293 -55.41 23.94 -24.23
C GLY A 293 -54.79 24.73 -23.07
N HIS A 294 -54.97 26.05 -23.11
CA HIS A 294 -55.25 26.99 -21.99
C HIS A 294 -54.69 26.77 -20.56
N GLY A 295 -54.17 27.85 -19.98
CA GLY A 295 -54.23 28.06 -18.52
C GLY A 295 -53.17 28.98 -17.93
N SER A 296 -53.45 30.29 -17.92
CA SER A 296 -52.70 31.39 -17.28
C SER A 296 -52.36 31.15 -15.80
N PHE A 297 -51.19 31.65 -15.32
CA PHE A 297 -51.07 32.57 -14.16
C PHE A 297 -49.60 33.02 -13.90
N SER A 298 -49.29 34.26 -14.31
CA SER A 298 -48.71 35.36 -13.50
C SER A 298 -47.69 35.02 -12.40
N ALA A 299 -46.40 35.30 -12.56
CA ALA A 299 -45.69 36.56 -12.26
C ALA A 299 -45.50 36.87 -10.74
N LEU A 300 -44.23 37.10 -10.35
CA LEU A 300 -43.70 38.04 -9.34
C LEU A 300 -42.23 37.65 -9.03
N THR A 301 -41.25 38.18 -9.76
CA THR A 301 -40.34 39.28 -9.35
C THR A 301 -39.66 39.14 -7.98
N GLY A 302 -38.33 38.95 -8.02
CA GLY A 302 -37.36 39.90 -7.49
C GLY A 302 -37.04 39.86 -5.98
N PHE A 303 -35.84 39.41 -5.63
CA PHE A 303 -35.02 40.14 -4.66
C PHE A 303 -33.52 39.86 -4.87
N LYS A 304 -32.76 40.94 -4.98
CA LYS A 304 -31.31 41.04 -5.18
C LYS A 304 -30.81 41.93 -4.03
N ALA A 305 -29.75 41.51 -3.33
CA ALA A 305 -28.70 42.35 -2.69
C ALA A 305 -28.12 41.62 -1.47
N THR A 306 -26.83 41.24 -1.49
CA THR A 306 -25.64 42.04 -1.06
C THR A 306 -25.49 42.04 0.46
N PHE A 307 -24.40 41.46 0.98
CA PHE A 307 -23.59 42.13 2.01
C PHE A 307 -22.14 41.61 2.03
N SER A 308 -21.25 42.57 2.09
CA SER A 308 -19.78 42.54 2.14
C SER A 308 -19.34 43.08 3.51
N GLU A 309 -18.06 42.90 3.85
CA GLU A 309 -17.32 43.39 5.04
C GLU A 309 -17.52 42.56 6.33
N LYS A 310 -16.49 42.18 7.08
CA LYS A 310 -15.09 42.65 7.21
C LYS A 310 -14.11 41.49 7.31
#